data_AF-A0A7H9CKD7-F1
#
_entry.id   AF-A0A7H9CKD7-F1
#
_cell.length_a   1.000
_cell.length_b   1.000
_cell.length_c   1.000
_cell.angle_alpha   90.00
_cell.angle_beta   90.00
_cell.angle_gamma   90.00
#
_symmetry.space_group_name_H-M   'P 1'
#
loop_
_entity.id
_entity.type
_entity.pdbx_description
1 polymer ?
#
loop_
_entity_poly.entity_id
_entity_poly.type
_entity_poly.pdbx_seq_one_letter_code
_entity_poly.pdbx_strand_id
1 'polypeptide(L)'
;MQEISQNTNNITQTPPQPTGKNAGGWMADKEKKTNIYFMKAKYEIDDEFYTSYDEIRIEMEDYKLHFKDKVVVCPCNDGLRSNFYRYFLLNFKELGLKKLITTTFNINDPTVKGTKIEITENKESQTELQGRGDFRSDEVKEIIAGGDIIVTNPPFSLFRDLIKICEDQKKKFLIVGGTYSITYKAIFELYKKGRIWLGNHQVCIFTRPNGTKKRFSNISWFTNLKSNKHMNGVRLTQKYKGNEHKYPEYDNYKIIEVTNYKNIPIDYDGIMGVPLTFFLRHNPAQFNIIGCDFEIKDRYPELVKQNYTENNTKSAVLNGKELFTRIIIQRASNLRPRQKVTNQI
;
A
#
# COMPACT_ATOMS: atom_id res chain seq x y z
N MET A 1 -17.89 74.58 -39.73
CA MET A 1 -18.84 74.72 -38.60
C MET A 1 -20.19 74.28 -39.11
N GLN A 2 -20.55 73.03 -38.85
CA GLN A 2 -21.77 72.36 -39.30
C GLN A 2 -22.58 72.02 -38.05
N GLU A 3 -23.81 72.52 -37.97
CA GLU A 3 -24.77 72.21 -36.91
C GLU A 3 -25.63 71.00 -37.29
N ILE A 4 -25.47 69.95 -36.49
CA ILE A 4 -26.48 69.26 -35.67
C ILE A 4 -27.94 69.26 -36.21
N SER A 5 -28.40 68.09 -36.67
CA SER A 5 -29.65 67.45 -36.20
C SER A 5 -29.75 66.05 -36.82
N GLN A 6 -29.60 65.00 -35.99
CA GLN A 6 -29.80 63.61 -36.40
C GLN A 6 -30.97 62.98 -35.64
N ASN A 7 -31.79 62.34 -36.45
CA ASN A 7 -32.97 61.54 -36.17
C ASN A 7 -32.89 60.61 -34.96
N THR A 8 -33.99 60.61 -34.21
CA THR A 8 -34.44 59.61 -33.27
C THR A 8 -34.83 58.30 -33.97
N ASN A 9 -34.26 57.17 -33.55
CA ASN A 9 -34.87 55.85 -33.69
C ASN A 9 -34.58 55.02 -32.44
N ASN A 10 -35.62 54.82 -31.63
CA ASN A 10 -35.64 53.89 -30.51
C ASN A 10 -35.67 52.45 -31.06
N ILE A 11 -34.56 51.73 -30.90
CA ILE A 11 -34.53 50.27 -31.01
C ILE A 11 -34.03 49.76 -29.66
N THR A 12 -34.94 49.14 -28.92
CA THR A 12 -34.66 48.32 -27.74
C THR A 12 -33.73 47.18 -28.13
N GLN A 13 -32.43 47.37 -27.93
CA GLN A 13 -31.44 46.30 -28.05
C GLN A 13 -31.37 45.55 -26.71
N THR A 14 -31.95 44.36 -26.71
CA THR A 14 -31.62 43.29 -25.76
C THR A 14 -30.11 43.10 -25.71
N PRO A 15 -29.52 42.94 -24.51
CA PRO A 15 -28.07 42.86 -24.35
C PRO A 15 -27.50 41.64 -25.10
N PRO A 16 -26.30 41.77 -25.70
CA PRO A 16 -25.65 40.67 -26.40
C PRO A 16 -25.36 39.54 -25.41
N GLN A 17 -25.79 38.32 -25.75
CA GLN A 17 -25.34 37.12 -25.05
C GLN A 17 -23.82 36.99 -25.18
N PRO A 18 -23.06 36.95 -24.07
CA PRO A 18 -21.73 36.40 -24.10
C PRO A 18 -21.88 34.88 -24.14
N THR A 19 -21.47 34.27 -25.24
CA THR A 19 -21.16 32.84 -25.37
C THR A 19 -20.01 32.50 -24.41
N GLY A 20 -20.37 32.27 -23.15
CA GLY A 20 -19.45 31.95 -22.06
C GLY A 20 -19.20 30.44 -21.96
N LYS A 21 -18.08 30.02 -22.54
CA LYS A 21 -17.21 28.89 -22.16
C LYS A 21 -17.87 27.73 -21.40
N ASN A 22 -18.02 26.63 -22.13
CA ASN A 22 -18.19 25.27 -21.60
C ASN A 22 -17.27 24.99 -20.40
N ALA A 23 -17.86 24.29 -19.43
CA ALA A 23 -17.25 23.67 -18.27
C ALA A 23 -15.89 23.02 -18.59
N GLY A 24 -14.82 23.77 -18.35
CA GLY A 24 -13.47 23.22 -18.19
C GLY A 24 -13.40 22.56 -16.82
N GLY A 25 -13.60 21.23 -16.77
CA GLY A 25 -13.34 20.43 -15.59
C GLY A 25 -11.91 20.67 -15.08
N TRP A 26 -11.75 20.68 -13.77
CA TRP A 26 -10.57 21.11 -13.00
C TRP A 26 -9.34 20.19 -13.14
N MET A 27 -9.00 19.81 -14.37
CA MET A 27 -7.80 19.05 -14.77
C MET A 27 -7.08 19.66 -15.99
N ALA A 28 -7.40 20.89 -16.39
CA ALA A 28 -6.78 21.46 -17.60
C ALA A 28 -5.30 21.87 -17.42
N ASP A 29 -4.88 22.40 -16.26
CA ASP A 29 -3.55 23.07 -16.18
C ASP A 29 -2.71 22.77 -14.93
N LYS A 30 -2.87 21.59 -14.31
CA LYS A 30 -1.92 21.14 -13.30
C LYS A 30 -1.54 19.69 -13.54
N GLU A 31 -0.33 19.48 -14.07
CA GLU A 31 0.40 18.22 -13.91
C GLU A 31 0.50 17.91 -12.41
N LYS A 32 -0.53 17.25 -11.84
CA LYS A 32 -0.27 16.24 -10.83
C LYS A 32 0.73 15.33 -11.54
N LYS A 33 1.98 15.27 -11.06
CA LYS A 33 2.82 14.08 -11.26
C LYS A 33 2.11 12.93 -10.57
N THR A 34 1.07 12.48 -11.25
CA THR A 34 0.33 11.26 -11.01
C THR A 34 1.41 10.19 -11.05
N ASN A 35 1.35 9.22 -10.14
CA ASN A 35 2.28 8.11 -10.18
C ASN A 35 1.85 7.23 -11.37
N ILE A 36 2.19 7.69 -12.59
CA ILE A 36 1.67 7.24 -13.88
C ILE A 36 1.86 5.73 -14.04
N TYR A 37 2.88 5.14 -13.41
CA TYR A 37 3.14 3.70 -13.43
C TYR A 37 1.97 2.83 -12.98
N PHE A 38 1.16 3.25 -12.00
CA PHE A 38 0.11 2.39 -11.43
C PHE A 38 -1.27 2.58 -12.07
N MET A 39 -1.53 3.73 -12.73
CA MET A 39 -2.77 3.94 -13.49
C MET A 39 -2.61 3.61 -14.99
N LYS A 40 -1.40 3.73 -15.56
CA LYS A 40 -1.11 3.19 -16.91
C LYS A 40 -1.07 1.66 -16.96
N ALA A 41 -0.98 0.99 -15.82
CA ALA A 41 -1.19 -0.47 -15.72
C ALA A 41 -2.61 -0.91 -16.11
N LYS A 42 -3.51 0.03 -16.47
CA LYS A 42 -4.77 -0.29 -17.11
C LYS A 42 -4.62 -0.58 -18.62
N TYR A 43 -3.54 -0.14 -19.28
CA TYR A 43 -3.37 -0.27 -20.75
C TYR A 43 -1.93 -0.41 -21.30
N GLU A 44 -0.84 -0.38 -20.50
CA GLU A 44 0.52 -0.68 -20.99
C GLU A 44 1.27 -1.61 -20.02
N ILE A 45 1.53 -2.83 -20.49
CA ILE A 45 2.26 -3.93 -19.87
C ILE A 45 3.76 -3.61 -19.98
N ASP A 46 4.32 -2.90 -19.00
CA ASP A 46 5.78 -2.82 -18.78
C ASP A 46 6.14 -3.85 -17.70
N ASP A 47 5.71 -5.11 -17.91
CA ASP A 47 5.65 -6.23 -16.94
C ASP A 47 6.99 -6.92 -16.67
N GLU A 48 8.11 -6.31 -17.04
CA GLU A 48 9.40 -6.97 -16.98
C GLU A 48 10.23 -6.63 -15.72
N PHE A 49 9.58 -6.22 -14.63
CA PHE A 49 10.26 -5.91 -13.36
C PHE A 49 10.26 -7.11 -12.40
N TYR A 50 11.39 -7.80 -12.27
CA TYR A 50 11.57 -8.85 -11.28
C TYR A 50 11.97 -8.27 -9.92
N THR A 51 11.35 -8.76 -8.84
CA THR A 51 11.83 -8.48 -7.48
C THR A 51 13.27 -8.97 -7.35
N SER A 52 14.18 -8.12 -6.90
CA SER A 52 15.58 -8.53 -6.79
C SER A 52 15.80 -9.55 -5.66
N TYR A 53 16.76 -10.45 -5.86
CA TYR A 53 17.10 -11.50 -4.89
C TYR A 53 17.42 -10.94 -3.49
N ASP A 54 18.14 -9.82 -3.42
CA ASP A 54 18.52 -9.20 -2.14
C ASP A 54 17.30 -8.69 -1.36
N GLU A 55 16.31 -8.12 -2.04
CA GLU A 55 15.08 -7.64 -1.40
C GLU A 55 14.24 -8.81 -0.84
N ILE A 56 14.25 -9.95 -1.54
CA ILE A 56 13.64 -11.20 -1.04
C ILE A 56 14.41 -11.70 0.18
N ARG A 57 15.73 -11.89 0.04
CA ARG A 57 16.59 -12.42 1.10
C ARG A 57 16.45 -11.61 2.39
N ILE A 58 16.56 -10.28 2.30
CA ILE A 58 16.47 -9.38 3.45
C ILE A 58 15.14 -9.54 4.19
N GLU A 59 14.02 -9.64 3.49
CA GLU A 59 12.73 -9.87 4.16
C GLU A 59 12.64 -11.27 4.76
N MET A 60 13.07 -12.31 4.03
CA MET A 60 12.94 -13.70 4.48
C MET A 60 13.76 -14.01 5.75
N GLU A 61 14.87 -13.30 6.01
CA GLU A 61 15.65 -13.42 7.26
C GLU A 61 14.77 -13.30 8.51
N ASP A 62 13.77 -12.40 8.48
CA ASP A 62 12.89 -12.15 9.61
C ASP A 62 11.81 -13.23 9.83
N TYR A 63 11.67 -14.18 8.89
CA TYR A 63 10.64 -15.22 8.93
C TYR A 63 11.19 -16.64 8.80
N LYS A 64 12.52 -16.84 8.82
CA LYS A 64 13.16 -18.16 8.68
C LYS A 64 12.49 -19.27 9.49
N LEU A 65 12.15 -18.98 10.75
CA LEU A 65 11.53 -19.93 11.68
C LEU A 65 10.13 -20.40 11.26
N HIS A 66 9.42 -19.65 10.42
CA HIS A 66 8.09 -20.04 9.92
C HIS A 66 8.15 -21.10 8.82
N PHE A 67 9.29 -21.29 8.16
CA PHE A 67 9.41 -22.15 6.98
C PHE A 67 9.69 -23.62 7.28
N LYS A 68 10.13 -23.94 8.50
CA LYS A 68 10.46 -25.32 8.89
C LYS A 68 9.25 -26.25 8.72
N ASP A 69 9.48 -27.36 8.03
CA ASP A 69 8.52 -28.41 7.69
C ASP A 69 7.31 -27.91 6.87
N LYS A 70 7.45 -26.76 6.19
CA LYS A 70 6.37 -26.14 5.39
C LYS A 70 6.47 -26.39 3.90
N VAL A 71 5.31 -26.38 3.26
CA VAL A 71 5.14 -26.27 1.81
C VAL A 71 5.04 -24.79 1.43
N VAL A 72 6.05 -24.28 0.73
CA VAL A 72 6.02 -22.92 0.19
C VAL A 72 5.51 -22.96 -1.25
N VAL A 73 4.57 -22.07 -1.57
CA VAL A 73 4.05 -21.92 -2.93
C VAL A 73 4.34 -20.51 -3.43
N CYS A 74 4.99 -20.42 -4.58
CA CYS A 74 5.20 -19.16 -5.30
C CYS A 74 4.32 -19.17 -6.56
N PRO A 75 3.03 -18.80 -6.46
CA PRO A 75 2.17 -18.72 -7.63
C PRO A 75 2.55 -17.48 -8.45
N CYS A 76 2.42 -17.57 -9.78
CA CYS A 76 2.68 -16.47 -10.72
C CYS A 76 4.14 -16.07 -10.83
N ASN A 77 4.99 -17.07 -10.95
CA ASN A 77 6.42 -16.92 -10.91
C ASN A 77 7.05 -17.21 -12.27
N ASP A 78 8.19 -16.62 -12.61
CA ASP A 78 8.84 -16.83 -13.92
C ASP A 78 9.61 -18.16 -14.03
N GLY A 79 9.14 -19.19 -13.32
CA GLY A 79 9.73 -20.52 -13.25
C GLY A 79 11.18 -20.43 -12.76
N LEU A 80 12.09 -21.03 -13.51
CA LEU A 80 13.52 -21.07 -13.21
C LEU A 80 14.19 -19.69 -13.17
N ARG A 81 13.61 -18.66 -13.81
CA ARG A 81 14.17 -17.30 -13.86
C ARG A 81 13.84 -16.48 -12.61
N SER A 82 12.91 -16.95 -11.79
CA SER A 82 12.47 -16.20 -10.63
C SER A 82 13.50 -16.17 -9.50
N ASN A 83 13.68 -14.98 -8.93
CA ASN A 83 14.46 -14.82 -7.70
C ASN A 83 13.78 -15.44 -6.47
N PHE A 84 12.45 -15.58 -6.45
CA PHE A 84 11.74 -16.32 -5.39
C PHE A 84 12.05 -17.81 -5.47
N TYR A 85 11.99 -18.39 -6.68
CA TYR A 85 12.37 -19.79 -6.92
C TYR A 85 13.82 -20.00 -6.50
N ARG A 86 14.72 -19.14 -7.02
CA ARG A 86 16.15 -19.19 -6.71
C ARG A 86 16.42 -19.11 -5.21
N TYR A 87 15.78 -18.20 -4.47
CA TYR A 87 15.95 -18.07 -3.02
C TYR A 87 15.55 -19.34 -2.29
N PHE A 88 14.34 -19.83 -2.50
CA PHE A 88 13.87 -21.01 -1.76
C PHE A 88 14.59 -22.30 -2.17
N LEU A 89 15.03 -22.42 -3.43
CA LEU A 89 15.84 -23.55 -3.88
C LEU A 89 17.22 -23.54 -3.19
N LEU A 90 17.94 -22.42 -3.22
CA LEU A 90 19.27 -22.31 -2.63
C LEU A 90 19.25 -22.49 -1.11
N ASN A 91 18.17 -22.08 -0.45
CA ASN A 91 18.02 -22.14 1.01
C ASN A 91 17.12 -23.31 1.46
N PHE A 92 16.78 -24.26 0.57
CA PHE A 92 15.76 -25.30 0.84
C PHE A 92 16.06 -26.09 2.12
N LYS A 93 17.31 -26.56 2.25
CA LYS A 93 17.79 -27.33 3.41
C LYS A 93 17.95 -26.46 4.66
N GLU A 94 18.50 -25.25 4.52
CA GLU A 94 18.70 -24.32 5.65
C GLU A 94 17.35 -23.91 6.29
N LEU A 95 16.34 -23.66 5.46
CA LEU A 95 14.99 -23.33 5.90
C LEU A 95 14.21 -24.54 6.42
N GLY A 96 14.70 -25.77 6.20
CA GLY A 96 14.00 -27.01 6.53
C GLY A 96 12.68 -27.15 5.78
N LEU A 97 12.60 -26.74 4.51
CA LEU A 97 11.37 -26.84 3.73
C LEU A 97 10.97 -28.29 3.49
N LYS A 98 9.66 -28.56 3.60
CA LYS A 98 9.09 -29.85 3.21
C LYS A 98 8.97 -29.96 1.68
N LYS A 99 8.51 -28.88 1.05
CA LYS A 99 8.30 -28.81 -0.40
C LYS A 99 8.28 -27.36 -0.86
N LEU A 100 8.81 -27.11 -2.06
CA LEU A 100 8.64 -25.86 -2.79
C LEU A 100 7.81 -26.13 -4.04
N ILE A 101 6.78 -25.32 -4.29
CA ILE A 101 5.97 -25.37 -5.51
C ILE A 101 6.02 -24.00 -6.16
N THR A 102 6.35 -23.94 -7.45
CA THR A 102 6.28 -22.69 -8.22
C THR A 102 5.48 -22.91 -9.48
N THR A 103 4.63 -21.94 -9.83
CA THR A 103 3.88 -21.97 -11.11
C THR A 103 4.30 -20.82 -12.00
N THR A 104 4.24 -21.00 -13.32
CA THR A 104 4.37 -19.90 -14.28
C THR A 104 3.03 -19.34 -14.71
N PHE A 105 2.97 -18.01 -14.83
CA PHE A 105 1.79 -17.30 -15.30
C PHE A 105 2.19 -16.33 -16.41
N ASN A 106 1.65 -16.53 -17.60
CA ASN A 106 1.78 -15.56 -18.68
C ASN A 106 0.48 -14.76 -18.74
N ILE A 107 0.51 -13.45 -18.53
CA ILE A 107 -0.67 -12.56 -18.61
C ILE A 107 -0.93 -12.03 -20.03
N ASN A 108 0.07 -12.04 -20.90
CA ASN A 108 0.03 -11.46 -22.24
C ASN A 108 -0.53 -12.42 -23.29
N ASP A 109 -0.22 -13.71 -23.15
CA ASP A 109 -0.70 -14.74 -24.06
C ASP A 109 -1.57 -15.76 -23.32
N PRO A 110 -2.90 -15.80 -23.59
CA PRO A 110 -3.80 -16.76 -22.97
C PRO A 110 -3.65 -18.19 -23.51
N THR A 111 -2.98 -18.38 -24.65
CA THR A 111 -2.78 -19.69 -25.27
C THR A 111 -1.57 -20.44 -24.71
N VAL A 112 -0.62 -19.71 -24.11
CA VAL A 112 0.56 -20.30 -23.48
C VAL A 112 0.18 -20.91 -22.14
N LYS A 113 0.33 -22.22 -22.04
CA LYS A 113 0.12 -22.96 -20.80
C LYS A 113 1.20 -22.62 -19.77
N GLY A 114 0.79 -22.62 -18.51
CA GLY A 114 1.70 -22.47 -17.39
C GLY A 114 2.47 -23.77 -17.14
N THR A 115 3.45 -23.69 -16.25
CA THR A 115 4.24 -24.83 -15.80
C THR A 115 4.24 -24.85 -14.29
N LYS A 116 4.14 -26.02 -13.69
CA LYS A 116 4.35 -26.25 -12.26
C LYS A 116 5.70 -26.96 -12.08
N ILE A 117 6.52 -26.43 -11.17
CA ILE A 117 7.76 -27.05 -10.70
C ILE A 117 7.57 -27.38 -9.23
N GLU A 118 7.83 -28.63 -8.86
CA GLU A 118 7.81 -29.11 -7.48
C GLU A 118 9.19 -29.61 -7.07
N ILE A 119 9.68 -29.12 -5.93
CA ILE A 119 10.96 -29.52 -5.33
C ILE A 119 10.69 -30.12 -3.95
N THR A 120 11.28 -31.27 -3.71
CA THR A 120 11.39 -31.95 -2.42
C THR A 120 12.86 -32.31 -2.18
N GLU A 121 13.21 -32.82 -1.00
CA GLU A 121 14.60 -33.20 -0.70
C GLU A 121 15.22 -34.18 -1.71
N ASN A 122 14.42 -35.09 -2.26
CA ASN A 122 14.91 -36.19 -3.11
C ASN A 122 14.47 -36.10 -4.57
N LYS A 123 13.63 -35.11 -4.93
CA LYS A 123 13.00 -35.06 -6.25
C LYS A 123 12.65 -33.65 -6.67
N GLU A 124 12.98 -33.36 -7.92
CA GLU A 124 12.46 -32.25 -8.71
C GLU A 124 11.54 -32.80 -9.81
N SER A 125 10.41 -32.17 -10.03
CA SER A 125 9.50 -32.51 -11.13
C SER A 125 8.88 -31.27 -11.74
N GLN A 126 8.79 -31.26 -13.07
CA GLN A 126 8.17 -30.21 -13.85
C GLN A 126 7.00 -30.79 -14.65
N THR A 127 5.84 -30.16 -14.56
CA THR A 127 4.62 -30.57 -15.28
C THR A 127 3.96 -29.36 -15.94
N GLU A 128 3.51 -29.52 -17.18
CA GLU A 128 2.67 -28.52 -17.84
C GLU A 128 1.31 -28.42 -17.15
N LEU A 129 0.81 -27.19 -16.95
CA LEU A 129 -0.53 -26.93 -16.43
C LEU A 129 -1.57 -27.04 -17.55
N GLN A 130 -2.82 -27.32 -17.20
CA GLN A 130 -3.92 -27.30 -18.17
C GLN A 130 -4.21 -25.87 -18.65
N GLY A 131 -4.17 -24.91 -17.72
CA GLY A 131 -4.33 -23.49 -18.02
C GLY A 131 -3.02 -22.72 -18.13
N ARG A 132 -3.15 -21.40 -18.32
CA ARG A 132 -2.03 -20.45 -18.39
C ARG A 132 -1.32 -20.15 -17.05
N GLY A 133 -1.73 -20.83 -15.97
CA GLY A 133 -1.22 -20.63 -14.62
C GLY A 133 -1.73 -19.38 -13.87
N ASP A 134 -2.88 -18.82 -14.29
CA ASP A 134 -3.56 -17.77 -13.53
C ASP A 134 -3.97 -18.32 -12.16
N PHE A 135 -3.51 -17.68 -11.09
CA PHE A 135 -3.78 -18.11 -9.72
C PHE A 135 -5.25 -18.10 -9.32
N ARG A 136 -6.11 -17.46 -10.13
CA ARG A 136 -7.57 -17.44 -9.94
C ARG A 136 -8.25 -18.67 -10.53
N SER A 137 -7.56 -19.44 -11.38
CA SER A 137 -8.06 -20.73 -11.88
C SER A 137 -8.18 -21.76 -10.76
N ASP A 138 -9.11 -22.71 -10.92
CA ASP A 138 -9.31 -23.78 -9.93
C ASP A 138 -8.06 -24.66 -9.80
N GLU A 139 -7.41 -24.98 -10.92
CA GLU A 139 -6.13 -25.71 -10.96
C GLU A 139 -5.05 -25.07 -10.07
N VAL A 140 -4.82 -23.76 -10.18
CA VAL A 140 -3.79 -23.10 -9.37
C VAL A 140 -4.28 -22.83 -7.94
N LYS A 141 -5.59 -22.64 -7.72
CA LYS A 141 -6.16 -22.58 -6.36
C LYS A 141 -5.98 -23.90 -5.62
N GLU A 142 -6.07 -25.04 -6.29
CA GLU A 142 -5.77 -26.35 -5.70
C GLU A 142 -4.28 -26.48 -5.33
N ILE A 143 -3.38 -25.96 -6.17
CA ILE A 143 -1.95 -25.87 -5.86
C ILE A 143 -1.70 -25.00 -4.61
N ILE A 144 -2.32 -23.82 -4.54
CA ILE A 144 -2.28 -22.94 -3.37
C ILE A 144 -2.87 -23.65 -2.14
N ALA A 145 -3.96 -24.41 -2.32
CA ALA A 145 -4.59 -25.18 -1.24
C ALA A 145 -3.65 -26.24 -0.66
N GLY A 146 -2.75 -26.81 -1.46
CA GLY A 146 -1.68 -27.72 -1.01
C GLY A 146 -0.50 -27.03 -0.30
N GLY A 147 -0.43 -25.70 -0.33
CA GLY A 147 0.62 -24.90 0.31
C GLY A 147 0.32 -24.50 1.75
N ASP A 148 1.35 -24.29 2.56
CA ASP A 148 1.25 -23.68 3.88
C ASP A 148 1.45 -22.16 3.83
N ILE A 149 2.45 -21.72 3.05
CA ILE A 149 2.87 -20.32 2.95
C ILE A 149 2.97 -19.90 1.48
N ILE A 150 2.28 -18.82 1.13
CA ILE A 150 2.30 -18.24 -0.22
C ILE A 150 3.31 -17.08 -0.26
N VAL A 151 4.33 -17.17 -1.10
CA VAL A 151 5.39 -16.16 -1.19
C VAL A 151 5.60 -15.74 -2.63
N THR A 152 5.22 -14.52 -3.01
CA THR A 152 5.29 -14.09 -4.42
C THR A 152 5.18 -12.57 -4.59
N ASN A 153 5.38 -12.10 -5.83
CA ASN A 153 5.08 -10.76 -6.31
C ASN A 153 4.06 -10.85 -7.46
N PRO A 154 2.75 -10.78 -7.19
CA PRO A 154 1.74 -10.87 -8.24
C PRO A 154 1.70 -9.57 -9.07
N PRO A 155 1.13 -9.60 -10.28
CA PRO A 155 0.73 -8.37 -10.96
C PRO A 155 -0.11 -7.50 -10.02
N PHE A 156 0.24 -6.23 -9.88
CA PHE A 156 -0.37 -5.37 -8.84
C PHE A 156 -1.88 -5.20 -9.01
N SER A 157 -2.39 -5.28 -10.25
CA SER A 157 -3.82 -5.28 -10.54
C SER A 157 -4.56 -6.48 -9.92
N LEU A 158 -3.87 -7.61 -9.73
CA LEU A 158 -4.42 -8.86 -9.22
C LEU A 158 -4.12 -9.09 -7.72
N PHE A 159 -3.37 -8.20 -7.07
CA PHE A 159 -2.99 -8.31 -5.66
C PHE A 159 -4.19 -8.62 -4.72
N ARG A 160 -5.31 -7.91 -4.90
CA ARG A 160 -6.50 -8.09 -4.05
C ARG A 160 -7.12 -9.49 -4.21
N ASP A 161 -7.11 -10.03 -5.42
CA ASP A 161 -7.63 -11.37 -5.70
C ASP A 161 -6.77 -12.42 -4.99
N LEU A 162 -5.44 -12.26 -5.02
CA LEU A 162 -4.54 -13.20 -4.35
C LEU A 162 -4.69 -13.14 -2.82
N ILE A 163 -4.81 -11.95 -2.23
CA ILE A 163 -5.08 -11.80 -0.80
C ILE A 163 -6.41 -12.47 -0.43
N LYS A 164 -7.46 -12.30 -1.25
CA LYS A 164 -8.74 -12.95 -1.03
C LYS A 164 -8.62 -14.48 -1.05
N ILE A 165 -7.90 -15.05 -2.02
CA ILE A 165 -7.67 -16.50 -2.09
C ILE A 165 -6.91 -16.99 -0.84
N CYS A 166 -5.88 -16.25 -0.41
CA CYS A 166 -5.13 -16.58 0.80
C CYS A 166 -6.01 -16.55 2.05
N GLU A 167 -6.91 -15.55 2.19
CA GLU A 167 -7.83 -15.46 3.32
C GLU A 167 -8.88 -16.57 3.29
N ASP A 168 -9.52 -16.82 2.14
CA ASP A 168 -10.54 -17.85 1.96
C ASP A 168 -9.98 -19.25 2.27
N GLN A 169 -8.72 -19.51 1.88
CA GLN A 169 -8.02 -20.77 2.15
C GLN A 169 -7.16 -20.75 3.43
N LYS A 170 -7.26 -19.70 4.25
CA LYS A 170 -6.54 -19.53 5.54
C LYS A 170 -5.02 -19.71 5.44
N LYS A 171 -4.41 -19.27 4.34
CA LYS A 171 -2.99 -19.40 4.08
C LYS A 171 -2.16 -18.37 4.84
N LYS A 172 -0.94 -18.76 5.17
CA LYS A 172 0.09 -17.79 5.52
C LYS A 172 0.68 -17.20 4.26
N PHE A 173 1.14 -15.96 4.31
CA PHE A 173 1.67 -15.32 3.10
C PHE A 173 2.70 -14.23 3.36
N LEU A 174 3.57 -14.01 2.37
CA LEU A 174 4.47 -12.87 2.19
C LEU A 174 4.34 -12.43 0.73
N ILE A 175 3.51 -11.41 0.48
CA ILE A 175 3.13 -10.99 -0.87
C ILE A 175 3.58 -9.55 -1.11
N VAL A 176 4.32 -9.32 -2.19
CA VAL A 176 4.71 -7.97 -2.59
C VAL A 176 3.51 -7.21 -3.17
N GLY A 177 3.35 -5.95 -2.80
CA GLY A 177 2.29 -5.10 -3.34
C GLY A 177 2.61 -3.63 -3.18
N GLY A 178 1.91 -2.78 -3.94
CA GLY A 178 1.97 -1.34 -3.73
C GLY A 178 1.54 -0.99 -2.31
N THR A 179 2.33 -0.21 -1.56
CA THR A 179 2.08 0.12 -0.15
C THR A 179 0.68 0.70 0.06
N TYR A 180 0.18 1.48 -0.89
CA TYR A 180 -1.17 2.07 -0.88
C TYR A 180 -2.30 1.04 -0.85
N SER A 181 -2.04 -0.22 -1.22
CA SER A 181 -3.04 -1.29 -1.17
C SER A 181 -3.56 -1.55 0.25
N ILE A 182 -2.80 -1.18 1.29
CA ILE A 182 -3.25 -1.31 2.69
C ILE A 182 -4.46 -0.42 3.01
N THR A 183 -4.68 0.67 2.27
CA THR A 183 -5.81 1.58 2.47
C THR A 183 -7.05 1.17 1.68
N TYR A 184 -6.96 0.14 0.84
CA TYR A 184 -8.13 -0.42 0.16
C TYR A 184 -9.09 -1.00 1.19
N LYS A 185 -10.38 -0.65 1.09
CA LYS A 185 -11.41 -1.03 2.06
C LYS A 185 -11.28 -2.48 2.57
N ALA A 186 -11.27 -3.47 1.67
CA ALA A 186 -11.18 -4.87 2.07
C ALA A 186 -9.86 -5.23 2.79
N ILE A 187 -8.73 -4.68 2.34
CA ILE A 187 -7.41 -4.92 2.94
C ILE A 187 -7.28 -4.20 4.29
N PHE A 188 -7.78 -2.97 4.39
CA PHE A 188 -7.76 -2.21 5.62
C PHE A 188 -8.64 -2.85 6.70
N GLU A 189 -9.80 -3.43 6.32
CA GLU A 189 -10.61 -4.24 7.26
C GLU A 189 -9.85 -5.46 7.79
N LEU A 190 -9.07 -6.16 6.95
CA LEU A 190 -8.21 -7.25 7.41
C LEU A 190 -7.12 -6.74 8.36
N TYR A 191 -6.55 -5.57 8.07
CA TYR A 191 -5.51 -4.95 8.91
C TYR A 191 -6.05 -4.58 10.29
N LYS A 192 -7.22 -3.93 10.36
CA LYS A 192 -7.90 -3.62 11.63
C LYS A 192 -8.22 -4.87 12.46
N LYS A 193 -8.50 -5.99 11.79
CA LYS A 193 -8.73 -7.30 12.43
C LYS A 193 -7.45 -8.05 12.79
N GLY A 194 -6.27 -7.47 12.56
CA GLY A 194 -4.98 -8.10 12.83
C GLY A 194 -4.72 -9.33 11.96
N ARG A 195 -5.28 -9.37 10.73
CA ARG A 195 -5.12 -10.50 9.79
C ARG A 195 -4.12 -10.23 8.67
N ILE A 196 -3.72 -8.98 8.46
CA ILE A 196 -2.68 -8.57 7.50
C ILE A 196 -1.95 -7.33 8.00
N TRP A 197 -0.67 -7.20 7.70
CA TRP A 197 0.15 -6.02 7.96
C TRP A 197 1.26 -5.90 6.92
N LEU A 198 1.98 -4.78 6.92
CA LEU A 198 3.17 -4.64 6.08
C LEU A 198 4.35 -5.40 6.70
N GLY A 199 5.12 -6.10 5.87
CA GLY A 199 6.36 -6.79 6.23
C GLY A 199 7.49 -5.82 6.59
N ASN A 200 8.62 -6.35 7.05
CA ASN A 200 9.65 -5.61 7.80
C ASN A 200 10.38 -4.57 6.95
N HIS A 201 10.57 -4.90 5.66
CA HIS A 201 11.28 -4.09 4.69
C HIS A 201 10.35 -3.62 3.56
N GLN A 202 10.76 -2.54 2.89
CA GLN A 202 10.15 -2.13 1.62
C GLN A 202 10.91 -2.78 0.49
N VAL A 203 10.21 -3.16 -0.58
CA VAL A 203 10.84 -3.69 -1.79
C VAL A 203 11.25 -2.51 -2.66
N CYS A 204 12.54 -2.17 -2.61
CA CYS A 204 13.02 -0.96 -3.27
C CYS A 204 13.58 -1.24 -4.67
N ILE A 205 14.25 -2.37 -4.88
CA ILE A 205 15.01 -2.64 -6.11
C ILE A 205 14.36 -3.74 -6.94
N PHE A 206 14.04 -3.40 -8.18
CA PHE A 206 13.57 -4.32 -9.21
C PHE A 206 14.58 -4.40 -10.34
N THR A 207 14.74 -5.59 -10.91
CA THR A 207 15.64 -5.88 -12.03
C THR A 207 14.82 -6.04 -13.31
N ARG A 208 15.21 -5.32 -14.36
CA ARG A 208 14.68 -5.53 -15.72
C ARG A 208 15.38 -6.71 -16.41
N PRO A 209 14.86 -7.26 -17.52
CA PRO A 209 15.47 -8.44 -18.15
C PRO A 209 16.81 -8.12 -18.80
N ASN A 210 17.02 -6.86 -19.19
CA ASN A 210 18.33 -6.36 -19.61
C ASN A 210 19.34 -6.19 -18.46
N GLY A 211 18.99 -6.57 -17.22
CA GLY A 211 19.84 -6.49 -16.03
C GLY A 211 19.86 -5.14 -15.33
N THR A 212 19.24 -4.09 -15.90
CA THR A 212 19.21 -2.77 -15.26
C THR A 212 18.32 -2.75 -14.03
N LYS A 213 18.74 -2.02 -12.99
CA LYS A 213 17.99 -1.88 -11.72
C LYS A 213 17.12 -0.63 -11.75
N LYS A 214 15.88 -0.75 -11.29
CA LYS A 214 14.97 0.37 -11.06
C LYS A 214 14.57 0.42 -9.59
N ARG A 215 14.57 1.63 -9.04
CA ARG A 215 14.18 1.87 -7.65
C ARG A 215 12.75 2.37 -7.54
N PHE A 216 12.00 1.80 -6.61
CA PHE A 216 10.69 2.26 -6.16
C PHE A 216 10.72 2.54 -4.65
N SER A 217 9.83 3.41 -4.17
CA SER A 217 9.74 3.78 -2.74
C SER A 217 8.37 3.46 -2.12
N ASN A 218 7.44 2.93 -2.92
CA ASN A 218 6.04 2.74 -2.57
C ASN A 218 5.58 1.28 -2.71
N ILE A 219 6.51 0.33 -2.58
CA ILE A 219 6.22 -1.11 -2.65
C ILE A 219 6.67 -1.73 -1.32
N SER A 220 5.83 -2.60 -0.76
CA SER A 220 6.07 -3.27 0.51
C SER A 220 5.66 -4.72 0.45
N TRP A 221 6.21 -5.53 1.35
CA TRP A 221 5.65 -6.84 1.67
C TRP A 221 4.34 -6.69 2.43
N PHE A 222 3.39 -7.58 2.18
CA PHE A 222 2.18 -7.77 2.95
C PHE A 222 2.20 -9.18 3.52
N THR A 223 1.88 -9.33 4.80
CA THR A 223 1.97 -10.63 5.47
C THR A 223 1.00 -10.76 6.63
N ASN A 224 0.78 -12.01 7.04
CA ASN A 224 0.10 -12.40 8.27
C ASN A 224 0.99 -13.35 9.14
N LEU A 225 2.30 -13.37 8.86
CA LEU A 225 3.32 -14.07 9.62
C LEU A 225 3.90 -13.14 10.68
N LYS A 226 3.97 -13.61 11.93
CA LYS A 226 4.46 -12.81 13.05
C LYS A 226 5.97 -12.61 12.93
N SER A 227 6.43 -11.38 13.10
CA SER A 227 7.85 -11.04 13.26
C SER A 227 8.02 -10.15 14.50
N ASN A 228 9.26 -9.94 14.93
CA ASN A 228 9.57 -9.07 16.07
C ASN A 228 9.32 -7.57 15.78
N LYS A 229 8.98 -7.22 14.53
CA LYS A 229 8.76 -5.84 14.07
C LYS A 229 7.76 -5.06 14.89
N HIS A 230 6.62 -5.67 15.24
CA HIS A 230 5.55 -4.99 15.97
C HIS A 230 5.82 -4.84 17.47
N MET A 231 6.93 -5.40 17.97
CA MET A 231 7.32 -5.24 19.36
C MET A 231 8.02 -3.90 19.63
N ASN A 232 8.66 -3.32 18.61
CA ASN A 232 9.44 -2.09 18.75
C ASN A 232 8.58 -0.88 18.42
N GLY A 233 8.20 -0.10 19.44
CA GLY A 233 7.54 1.19 19.26
C GLY A 233 8.47 2.23 18.60
N VAL A 234 7.89 3.22 17.94
CA VAL A 234 8.61 4.40 17.45
C VAL A 234 9.18 5.15 18.65
N ARG A 235 10.49 5.42 18.67
CA ARG A 235 11.08 6.28 19.69
C ARG A 235 10.64 7.73 19.46
N LEU A 236 9.98 8.32 20.46
CA LEU A 236 9.43 9.68 20.39
C LEU A 236 10.37 10.64 21.10
N THR A 237 10.91 11.62 20.38
CA THR A 237 11.89 12.58 20.91
C THR A 237 11.50 14.03 20.72
N GLN A 238 10.55 14.30 19.82
CA GLN A 238 10.08 15.65 19.55
C GLN A 238 9.03 16.09 20.57
N LYS A 239 8.83 17.41 20.69
CA LYS A 239 7.77 18.02 21.51
C LYS A 239 6.87 18.89 20.65
N TYR A 240 5.60 18.96 21.01
CA TYR A 240 4.60 19.85 20.44
C TYR A 240 4.60 21.20 21.17
N LYS A 241 4.60 21.19 22.51
CA LYS A 241 4.53 22.41 23.31
C LYS A 241 5.75 23.31 23.04
N GLY A 242 5.50 24.56 22.67
CA GLY A 242 6.53 25.54 22.25
C GLY A 242 7.10 25.28 20.84
N ASN A 243 6.55 24.35 20.08
CA ASN A 243 6.95 23.99 18.71
C ASN A 243 5.74 23.83 17.78
N GLU A 244 4.60 24.45 18.12
CA GLU A 244 3.30 24.28 17.47
C GLU A 244 3.37 24.60 15.97
N HIS A 245 4.19 25.58 15.58
CA HIS A 245 4.46 25.97 14.19
C HIS A 245 5.01 24.83 13.31
N LYS A 246 5.60 23.76 13.90
CA LYS A 246 6.09 22.57 13.18
C LYS A 246 5.01 21.53 12.91
N TYR A 247 3.83 21.69 13.53
CA TYR A 247 2.71 20.75 13.49
C TYR A 247 1.45 21.47 13.08
N PRO A 248 1.41 22.06 11.87
CA PRO A 248 0.26 22.82 11.45
C PRO A 248 -0.97 21.92 11.38
N GLU A 249 -2.12 22.47 11.73
CA GLU A 249 -3.40 21.79 11.62
C GLU A 249 -3.89 21.81 10.17
N TYR A 250 -4.56 20.75 9.71
CA TYR A 250 -5.16 20.73 8.38
C TYR A 250 -6.24 21.80 8.22
N ASP A 251 -6.39 22.33 7.01
CA ASP A 251 -7.37 23.38 6.72
C ASP A 251 -8.81 22.87 6.91
N ASN A 252 -9.04 21.59 6.63
CA ASN A 252 -10.36 20.96 6.65
C ASN A 252 -10.66 20.06 7.87
N TYR A 253 -9.64 19.69 8.65
CA TYR A 253 -9.80 18.81 9.81
C TYR A 253 -9.07 19.36 11.05
N LYS A 254 -9.62 19.10 12.24
CA LYS A 254 -9.02 19.38 13.56
C LYS A 254 -7.95 18.33 13.89
N ILE A 255 -6.93 18.23 13.04
CA ILE A 255 -5.88 17.20 13.08
C ILE A 255 -4.56 17.86 12.70
N ILE A 256 -3.50 17.62 13.47
CA ILE A 256 -2.16 18.13 13.14
C ILE A 256 -1.47 17.27 12.08
N GLU A 257 -0.76 17.91 11.14
CA GLU A 257 0.15 17.24 10.22
C GLU A 257 1.44 16.85 10.94
N VAL A 258 1.83 15.60 10.76
CA VAL A 258 3.14 15.10 11.16
C VAL A 258 3.81 14.51 9.91
N THR A 259 4.64 15.32 9.24
CA THR A 259 5.25 14.99 7.93
C THR A 259 6.11 13.73 7.94
N ASN A 260 6.61 13.32 9.10
CA ASN A 260 7.43 12.13 9.27
C ASN A 260 7.13 11.47 10.62
N TYR A 261 6.99 10.14 10.67
CA TYR A 261 6.73 9.42 11.92
C TYR A 261 7.77 9.68 13.01
N LYS A 262 9.01 10.04 12.66
CA LYS A 262 10.06 10.41 13.62
C LYS A 262 9.76 11.72 14.35
N ASN A 263 8.88 12.55 13.79
CA ASN A 263 8.48 13.83 14.35
C ASN A 263 7.25 13.72 15.25
N ILE A 264 6.68 12.53 15.47
CA ILE A 264 5.52 12.38 16.35
C ILE A 264 5.88 12.91 17.77
N PRO A 265 5.21 13.98 18.25
CA PRO A 265 5.61 14.67 19.46
C PRO A 265 5.18 13.91 20.70
N ILE A 266 6.10 13.70 21.66
CA ILE A 266 5.92 12.86 22.87
C ILE A 266 4.80 13.35 23.80
N ASP A 267 4.55 14.65 23.81
CA ASP A 267 3.68 15.40 24.72
C ASP A 267 2.34 15.83 24.06
N TYR A 268 1.95 15.19 22.95
CA TYR A 268 0.68 15.45 22.26
C TYR A 268 -0.18 14.19 22.20
N ASP A 269 -1.34 14.23 22.85
CA ASP A 269 -2.32 13.14 22.90
C ASP A 269 -3.50 13.31 21.92
N GLY A 270 -3.53 14.42 21.18
CA GLY A 270 -4.54 14.70 20.17
C GLY A 270 -4.41 13.84 18.92
N ILE A 271 -5.27 14.12 17.94
CA ILE A 271 -5.30 13.40 16.66
C ILE A 271 -4.19 13.94 15.74
N MET A 272 -3.47 13.02 15.10
CA MET A 272 -2.36 13.31 14.20
C MET A 272 -2.57 12.63 12.86
N GLY A 273 -2.26 13.31 11.77
CA GLY A 273 -2.11 12.69 10.46
C GLY A 273 -0.64 12.43 10.17
N VAL A 274 -0.31 11.17 9.85
CA VAL A 274 1.06 10.71 9.52
C VAL A 274 1.11 10.15 8.09
N PRO A 275 2.30 10.02 7.47
CA PRO A 275 2.43 9.47 6.13
C PRO A 275 2.03 7.99 6.11
N LEU A 276 1.56 7.52 4.95
CA LEU A 276 1.18 6.13 4.72
C LEU A 276 2.25 5.09 5.14
N THR A 277 3.53 5.45 5.01
CA THR A 277 4.66 4.57 5.40
C THR A 277 4.70 4.28 6.90
N PHE A 278 3.92 4.98 7.73
CA PHE A 278 3.80 4.70 9.16
C PHE A 278 3.30 3.28 9.44
N PHE A 279 2.52 2.65 8.54
CA PHE A 279 2.15 1.23 8.70
C PHE A 279 3.38 0.30 8.79
N LEU A 280 4.54 0.69 8.26
CA LEU A 280 5.80 -0.06 8.41
C LEU A 280 6.40 0.01 9.82
N ARG A 281 5.90 0.90 10.67
CA ARG A 281 6.40 1.13 12.04
C ARG A 281 5.26 1.13 13.06
N HIS A 282 4.05 0.76 12.62
CA HIS A 282 2.90 0.75 13.50
C HIS A 282 3.06 -0.31 14.57
N ASN A 283 2.96 0.15 15.81
CA ASN A 283 2.85 -0.67 16.99
C ASN A 283 1.47 -0.38 17.61
N PRO A 284 0.55 -1.37 17.66
CA PRO A 284 -0.80 -1.17 18.20
C PRO A 284 -0.81 -0.83 19.70
N ALA A 285 0.24 -1.18 20.45
CA ALA A 285 0.37 -0.77 21.85
C ALA A 285 0.74 0.73 22.00
N GLN A 286 1.24 1.36 20.93
CA GLN A 286 1.66 2.76 20.96
C GLN A 286 0.62 3.69 20.33
N PHE A 287 0.02 3.27 19.22
CA PHE A 287 -0.88 4.11 18.43
C PHE A 287 -2.12 3.35 17.98
N ASN A 288 -3.28 3.96 18.18
CA ASN A 288 -4.53 3.57 17.55
C ASN A 288 -4.56 4.12 16.12
N ILE A 289 -4.95 3.29 15.16
CA ILE A 289 -5.28 3.75 13.81
C ILE A 289 -6.77 4.07 13.78
N ILE A 290 -7.10 5.35 13.62
CA ILE A 290 -8.48 5.84 13.54
C ILE A 290 -9.05 5.58 12.14
N GLY A 291 -8.21 5.78 11.12
CA GLY A 291 -8.59 5.57 9.73
C GLY A 291 -7.61 6.24 8.79
N CYS A 292 -8.03 6.43 7.55
CA CYS A 292 -7.37 7.35 6.62
C CYS A 292 -8.12 8.68 6.55
N ASP A 293 -7.44 9.74 6.13
CA ASP A 293 -8.00 11.08 5.93
C ASP A 293 -9.33 11.08 5.16
N PHE A 294 -9.41 10.30 4.08
CA PHE A 294 -10.61 10.20 3.26
C PHE A 294 -11.83 9.54 3.93
N GLU A 295 -11.67 8.97 5.13
CA GLU A 295 -12.77 8.40 5.93
C GLU A 295 -13.24 9.35 7.04
N ILE A 296 -12.48 10.42 7.34
CA ILE A 296 -12.72 11.28 8.50
C ILE A 296 -14.05 12.01 8.40
N LYS A 297 -14.34 12.62 7.24
CA LYS A 297 -15.60 13.33 7.02
C LYS A 297 -16.83 12.46 7.31
N ASP A 298 -16.77 11.17 6.96
CA ASP A 298 -17.91 10.26 7.07
C ASP A 298 -18.00 9.58 8.45
N ARG A 299 -16.85 9.29 9.09
CA ARG A 299 -16.79 8.56 10.37
C ARG A 299 -16.69 9.43 11.62
N TYR A 300 -16.08 10.62 11.49
CA TYR A 300 -15.75 11.50 12.60
C TYR A 300 -16.10 12.96 12.24
N PRO A 301 -17.38 13.28 12.03
CA PRO A 301 -17.84 14.62 11.64
C PRO A 301 -17.41 15.70 12.64
N GLU A 302 -17.20 15.37 13.91
CA GLU A 302 -16.71 16.27 14.96
C GLU A 302 -15.27 16.78 14.70
N LEU A 303 -14.47 16.04 13.93
CA LEU A 303 -13.13 16.42 13.49
C LEU A 303 -13.14 17.31 12.25
N VAL A 304 -14.29 17.53 11.62
CA VAL A 304 -14.42 18.39 10.42
C VAL A 304 -14.52 19.86 10.84
N LYS A 305 -13.81 20.73 10.13
CA LYS A 305 -13.91 22.19 10.30
C LYS A 305 -15.12 22.71 9.52
N GLN A 306 -16.16 23.14 10.23
CA GLN A 306 -17.43 23.58 9.64
C GLN A 306 -17.29 24.83 8.75
N ASN A 307 -16.28 25.66 9.01
CA ASN A 307 -15.97 26.86 8.23
C ASN A 307 -15.16 26.58 6.96
N TYR A 308 -14.76 25.33 6.71
CA TYR A 308 -14.06 24.96 5.49
C TYR A 308 -15.07 24.68 4.37
N THR A 309 -15.32 25.71 3.55
CA THR A 309 -16.27 25.67 2.43
C THR A 309 -15.61 25.39 1.08
N GLU A 310 -14.27 25.42 1.03
CA GLU A 310 -13.49 25.13 -0.16
C GLU A 310 -13.38 23.61 -0.38
N ASN A 311 -13.37 23.16 -1.63
CA ASN A 311 -13.07 21.78 -2.05
C ASN A 311 -13.90 20.66 -1.40
N ASN A 312 -14.76 20.00 -2.20
CA ASN A 312 -15.45 18.76 -1.81
C ASN A 312 -14.51 17.52 -1.76
N THR A 313 -13.24 17.73 -1.39
CA THR A 313 -12.26 16.66 -1.26
C THR A 313 -12.42 15.95 0.07
N LYS A 314 -12.09 14.65 0.08
CA LYS A 314 -12.02 13.86 1.31
C LYS A 314 -10.60 13.83 1.89
N SER A 315 -9.58 14.17 1.09
CA SER A 315 -8.18 14.16 1.53
C SER A 315 -7.89 15.27 2.54
N ALA A 316 -6.83 15.11 3.35
CA ALA A 316 -6.34 16.19 4.19
C ALA A 316 -5.81 17.35 3.32
N VAL A 317 -6.18 18.59 3.68
CA VAL A 317 -5.73 19.81 2.99
C VAL A 317 -4.83 20.61 3.92
N LEU A 318 -3.71 21.12 3.42
CA LEU A 318 -2.82 21.99 4.16
C LEU A 318 -2.36 23.15 3.28
N ASN A 319 -2.59 24.38 3.72
CA ASN A 319 -2.28 25.60 2.97
C ASN A 319 -2.90 25.59 1.56
N GLY A 320 -4.16 25.19 1.45
CA GLY A 320 -4.94 25.11 0.21
C GLY A 320 -4.56 23.95 -0.72
N LYS A 321 -3.69 23.03 -0.29
CA LYS A 321 -3.22 21.91 -1.11
C LYS A 321 -3.62 20.56 -0.53
N GLU A 322 -4.22 19.71 -1.36
CA GLU A 322 -4.46 18.31 -1.03
C GLU A 322 -3.12 17.59 -0.77
N LEU A 323 -3.05 16.85 0.33
CA LEU A 323 -1.93 15.99 0.63
C LEU A 323 -2.15 14.59 0.03
N PHE A 324 -1.06 13.83 -0.12
CA PHE A 324 -1.17 12.38 -0.24
C PHE A 324 -1.84 11.81 1.02
N THR A 325 -2.54 10.68 0.85
CA THR A 325 -3.29 10.00 1.91
C THR A 325 -2.52 9.98 3.24
N ARG A 326 -3.17 10.54 4.27
CA ARG A 326 -2.69 10.53 5.64
C ARG A 326 -3.38 9.45 6.44
N ILE A 327 -2.59 8.72 7.22
CA ILE A 327 -3.12 7.81 8.23
C ILE A 327 -3.40 8.65 9.46
N ILE A 328 -4.62 8.56 9.96
CA ILE A 328 -5.05 9.28 11.14
C ILE A 328 -4.84 8.39 12.35
N ILE A 329 -4.01 8.87 13.28
CA ILE A 329 -3.58 8.15 14.45
C ILE A 329 -3.85 8.94 15.72
N GLN A 330 -3.97 8.21 16.81
CA GLN A 330 -3.97 8.76 18.16
C GLN A 330 -3.10 7.88 19.04
N ARG A 331 -2.50 8.45 20.08
CA ARG A 331 -1.82 7.63 21.10
C ARG A 331 -2.82 6.67 21.73
N ALA A 332 -2.40 5.41 21.89
CA ALA A 332 -3.26 4.36 22.43
C ALA A 332 -3.58 4.49 23.93
N SER A 333 -3.19 5.60 24.59
CA SER A 333 -3.35 5.84 26.04
C SER A 333 -2.90 4.67 26.94
N ASN A 334 -1.57 4.55 27.14
CA ASN A 334 -0.86 4.31 28.42
C ASN A 334 0.59 3.87 28.13
N LEU A 335 1.51 4.85 28.08
CA LEU A 335 2.93 4.57 28.20
C LEU A 335 3.25 4.24 29.67
N ARG A 336 3.59 2.98 30.03
CA ARG A 336 4.65 2.59 31.00
C ARG A 336 5.05 1.11 30.83
N PRO A 337 6.34 0.73 30.89
CA PRO A 337 6.72 -0.55 31.47
C PRO A 337 6.65 -0.40 33.00
N ARG A 338 5.79 -1.16 33.68
CA ARG A 338 5.78 -1.16 35.15
C ARG A 338 6.56 -2.37 35.67
N GLN A 339 7.72 -2.10 36.28
CA GLN A 339 8.17 -2.88 37.42
C GLN A 339 7.66 -2.21 38.71
N LYS A 340 7.43 -3.05 39.74
CA LYS A 340 6.55 -2.86 40.90
C LYS A 340 6.56 -1.49 41.59
N VAL A 341 5.38 -1.13 42.11
CA VAL A 341 5.17 -0.04 43.07
C VAL A 341 5.83 -0.43 44.39
N THR A 342 6.72 0.43 44.88
CA THR A 342 7.02 0.49 46.31
C THR A 342 6.95 1.95 46.74
N ASN A 343 5.91 2.21 47.54
CA ASN A 343 5.83 3.20 48.61
C ASN A 343 5.78 4.70 48.26
N GLN A 344 4.67 5.30 48.70
CA GLN A 344 4.49 6.64 49.28
C GLN A 344 2.97 6.69 49.59
N ILE A 345 2.49 6.41 50.82
CA ILE A 345 2.47 7.28 52.03
C ILE A 345 2.59 8.75 51.68
#